data_AF-A0A7C5VJX9-F1
#
_entry.id   AF-A0A7C5VJX9-F1
#
_cell.length_a   1.000
_cell.length_b   1.000
_cell.length_c   1.000
_cell.angle_alpha   90.00
_cell.angle_beta   90.00
_cell.angle_gamma   90.00
#
_symmetry.space_group_name_H-M   'P 1'
#
loop_
_entity.id
_entity.type
_entity.pdbx_description
1 polymer ?
#
loop_
_entity_poly.entity_id
_entity_poly.type
_entity_poly.pdbx_seq_one_letter_code
_entity_poly.pdbx_strand_id
1 'polypeptide(L)'
;MKIRSLKLRNFRLFDNYELSFEDKNIIVGPNGSGKTTIIEAVNYASVFSPLRTYETDKDLVKLRENYFNISVEFETEDSKTSNIFIGYEIKEDKGKKKIKLDGKTTNTIKVSGKLKVIPFLIEDYE
;
A
#
# COMPACT_ATOMS: atom_id res chain seq x y z
N MET A 1 1.51 -16.49 5.97
CA MET A 1 0.89 -15.19 5.62
C MET A 1 0.81 -15.12 4.10
N LYS A 2 -0.37 -14.79 3.55
CA LYS A 2 -0.60 -14.71 2.10
C LYS A 2 -1.41 -13.46 1.78
N ILE A 3 -0.96 -12.63 0.85
CA ILE A 3 -1.77 -11.50 0.36
C ILE A 3 -2.82 -12.09 -0.59
N ARG A 4 -4.08 -11.66 -0.45
CA ARG A 4 -5.20 -12.10 -1.30
C ARG A 4 -5.57 -11.07 -2.33
N SER A 5 -5.66 -9.80 -1.93
CA SER A 5 -5.99 -8.72 -2.84
C SER A 5 -5.41 -7.37 -2.43
N LEU A 6 -5.23 -6.52 -3.44
CA LEU A 6 -4.88 -5.11 -3.31
C LEU A 6 -5.93 -4.27 -4.03
N LYS A 7 -6.41 -3.22 -3.36
CA LYS A 7 -7.25 -2.17 -3.94
C LYS A 7 -6.58 -0.82 -3.78
N LEU A 8 -6.48 -0.09 -4.89
CA LEU A 8 -5.90 1.23 -4.95
C LEU A 8 -6.92 2.22 -5.46
N ARG A 9 -6.94 3.39 -4.84
CA ARG A 9 -7.67 4.55 -5.37
C ARG A 9 -6.77 5.78 -5.29
N ASN A 10 -6.61 6.48 -6.40
CA ASN A 10 -5.81 7.69 -6.53
C ASN A 10 -4.37 7.55 -5.98
N PHE A 11 -3.77 6.36 -6.12
CA PHE A 11 -2.44 6.06 -5.61
C PHE A 11 -1.45 6.02 -6.78
N ARG A 12 -0.49 6.95 -6.80
CA ARG A 12 0.49 7.15 -7.89
C ARG A 12 -0.19 7.23 -9.26
N LEU A 13 -0.05 6.19 -10.08
CA LEU A 13 -0.58 6.13 -11.45
C LEU A 13 -2.02 5.62 -11.52
N PHE A 14 -2.52 4.97 -10.47
CA PHE A 14 -3.82 4.30 -10.49
C PHE A 14 -4.96 5.20 -9.98
N ASP A 15 -5.98 5.41 -10.80
CA ASP A 15 -7.25 6.05 -10.38
C ASP A 15 -8.08 5.08 -9.53
N ASN A 16 -8.32 3.89 -10.07
CA ASN A 16 -9.00 2.78 -9.42
C ASN A 16 -8.40 1.48 -9.96
N TYR A 17 -7.81 0.66 -9.10
CA TYR A 17 -7.16 -0.59 -9.49
C TYR A 17 -7.38 -1.67 -8.45
N GLU A 18 -7.74 -2.86 -8.90
CA GLU A 18 -7.93 -4.05 -8.06
C GLU A 18 -7.14 -5.21 -8.64
N LEU A 19 -6.42 -5.91 -7.77
CA LEU A 19 -5.59 -7.06 -8.13
C LEU A 19 -5.81 -8.16 -7.09
N SER A 20 -6.09 -9.37 -7.57
CA SER A 20 -6.04 -10.59 -6.76
C SER A 20 -4.67 -11.24 -6.90
N PHE A 21 -4.12 -11.75 -5.80
CA PHE A 21 -2.82 -12.41 -5.77
C PHE A 21 -2.99 -13.92 -5.63
N GLU A 22 -2.15 -14.63 -6.38
CA GLU A 22 -1.91 -16.06 -6.20
C GLU A 22 -0.70 -16.30 -5.29
N ASP A 23 -0.30 -17.56 -5.09
CA ASP A 23 0.89 -17.89 -4.29
C ASP A 23 2.19 -17.32 -4.90
N LYS A 24 2.22 -17.19 -6.23
CA LYS A 24 3.30 -16.58 -6.99
C LYS A 24 2.71 -15.69 -8.08
N ASN A 25 3.23 -14.48 -8.20
CA ASN A 25 2.70 -13.47 -9.12
C ASN A 25 3.85 -12.92 -9.95
N ILE A 26 3.65 -12.86 -11.27
CA ILE A 26 4.60 -12.23 -12.19
C ILE A 26 3.90 -11.01 -12.77
N ILE A 27 4.41 -9.83 -12.47
CA ILE A 27 3.86 -8.56 -12.96
C ILE A 27 4.72 -8.09 -14.14
N VAL A 28 4.15 -8.12 -15.35
CA VAL A 28 4.83 -7.73 -16.60
C VAL A 28 4.21 -6.48 -17.21
N GLY A 29 5.01 -5.76 -18.00
CA GLY A 29 4.54 -4.57 -18.71
C GLY A 29 5.68 -3.59 -19.00
N PRO A 30 5.43 -2.54 -19.80
CA PRO A 30 6.41 -1.52 -20.13
C PRO A 30 6.94 -0.75 -18.90
N ASN A 31 8.10 -0.11 -19.03
CA ASN A 31 8.59 0.81 -18.00
C ASN A 31 7.60 1.97 -17.83
N GLY A 32 7.41 2.41 -16.58
CA GLY A 32 6.42 3.44 -16.25
C GLY A 32 4.96 2.97 -16.20
N SER A 33 4.67 1.68 -16.39
CA SER A 33 3.29 1.16 -16.37
C SER A 33 2.68 0.95 -14.96
N GLY A 34 3.39 1.33 -13.89
CA GLY A 34 2.91 1.16 -12.50
C GLY A 34 3.25 -0.17 -11.82
N LYS A 35 4.15 -0.98 -12.39
CA LYS A 35 4.59 -2.25 -11.75
C LYS A 35 5.16 -2.02 -10.34
N THR A 36 6.10 -1.08 -10.21
CA THR A 36 6.69 -0.70 -8.92
C THR A 36 5.66 -0.09 -7.97
N THR A 37 4.62 0.58 -8.48
CA THR A 37 3.52 1.11 -7.67
C THR A 37 2.75 0.01 -6.94
N ILE A 38 2.56 -1.16 -7.56
CA ILE A 38 1.90 -2.31 -6.90
C ILE A 38 2.76 -2.80 -5.73
N ILE A 39 4.07 -2.94 -5.94
CA ILE A 39 5.03 -3.34 -4.90
C ILE A 39 5.05 -2.32 -3.77
N GLU A 40 5.15 -1.03 -4.12
CA GLU A 40 5.14 0.08 -3.17
C GLU A 40 3.85 0.11 -2.35
N ALA A 41 2.67 -0.11 -2.93
CA ALA A 41 1.43 -0.10 -2.18
C ALA A 41 1.36 -1.23 -1.14
N VAL A 42 1.83 -2.42 -1.50
CA VAL A 42 1.92 -3.56 -0.58
C VAL A 42 2.92 -3.27 0.54
N ASN A 43 4.10 -2.73 0.21
CA ASN A 43 5.09 -2.33 1.20
C ASN A 43 4.56 -1.24 2.13
N TYR A 44 3.94 -0.20 1.57
CA TYR A 44 3.34 0.90 2.31
C TYR A 44 2.25 0.42 3.27
N ALA A 45 1.46 -0.60 2.91
CA ALA A 45 0.49 -1.21 3.82
C ALA A 45 1.13 -1.94 5.02
N SER A 46 2.39 -2.37 4.89
CA SER A 46 3.16 -3.02 5.94
C SER A 46 3.85 -2.02 6.88
N VAL A 47 4.53 -1.01 6.31
CA VAL A 47 5.42 -0.09 7.07
C VAL A 47 4.86 1.32 7.27
N PHE A 48 3.77 1.67 6.57
CA PHE A 48 3.09 2.98 6.65
C PHE A 48 3.92 4.19 6.22
N SER A 49 4.97 3.98 5.41
CA SER A 49 5.84 5.00 4.84
C SER A 49 6.08 4.76 3.36
N PRO A 50 6.39 5.81 2.57
CA PRO A 50 6.81 5.69 1.18
C PRO A 50 7.96 4.68 1.01
N LEU A 51 8.01 4.03 -0.16
CA LEU A 51 9.08 3.05 -0.45
C LEU A 51 10.45 3.74 -0.56
N ARG A 52 10.48 4.97 -1.07
CA ARG A 52 11.70 5.77 -1.20
C ARG A 52 11.80 6.79 -0.08
N THR A 53 12.95 6.83 0.58
CA THR A 53 13.19 7.63 1.80
C THR A 53 12.98 9.14 1.64
N TYR A 54 13.19 9.68 0.42
CA TYR A 54 13.07 11.11 0.16
C TYR A 54 11.64 11.56 -0.16
N GLU A 55 10.70 10.63 -0.32
CA GLU A 55 9.30 10.92 -0.65
C GLU A 55 8.45 11.05 0.62
N THR A 56 7.35 11.79 0.50
CA THR A 56 6.33 11.95 1.55
C THR A 56 5.03 11.27 1.14
N ASP A 57 4.09 11.10 2.07
CA ASP A 57 2.74 10.60 1.74
C ASP A 57 2.04 11.47 0.68
N LYS A 58 2.33 12.78 0.63
CA LYS A 58 1.78 13.71 -0.38
C LYS A 58 2.21 13.31 -1.79
N ASP A 59 3.44 12.82 -1.96
CA ASP A 59 4.02 12.42 -3.26
C ASP A 59 3.45 11.09 -3.79
N LEU A 60 2.69 10.38 -2.95
CA LEU A 60 1.98 9.15 -3.32
C LEU A 60 0.57 9.42 -3.86
N VAL A 61 0.03 10.62 -3.63
CA VAL A 61 -1.27 11.02 -4.17
C VAL A 61 -1.16 11.20 -5.68
N LYS A 62 -2.13 10.64 -6.41
CA LYS A 62 -2.20 10.80 -7.86
C LYS A 62 -2.28 12.28 -8.25
N LEU A 63 -1.64 12.65 -9.37
CA LEU A 63 -1.65 14.00 -9.89
C LEU A 63 -3.10 14.50 -10.08
N ARG A 64 -3.37 15.73 -9.61
CA ARG A 64 -4.69 16.39 -9.59
C ARG A 64 -5.72 15.78 -8.63
N GLU A 65 -5.33 14.81 -7.81
CA GLU A 65 -6.15 14.30 -6.71
C GLU A 65 -5.66 14.88 -5.38
N ASN A 66 -6.50 14.80 -4.35
CA ASN A 66 -6.19 15.28 -2.99
C ASN A 66 -6.21 14.16 -1.95
N TYR A 67 -6.38 12.91 -2.35
CA TYR A 67 -6.35 11.76 -1.45
C TYR A 67 -5.89 10.51 -2.17
N PHE A 68 -5.47 9.50 -1.41
CA PHE A 68 -5.37 8.12 -1.90
C PHE A 68 -5.95 7.15 -0.88
N ASN A 69 -6.34 5.96 -1.36
CA ASN A 69 -6.66 4.83 -0.52
C ASN A 69 -5.89 3.59 -0.97
N ILE A 70 -5.44 2.80 0.00
CA ILE A 70 -4.86 1.47 -0.18
C ILE A 70 -5.66 0.52 0.71
N SER A 71 -6.08 -0.62 0.16
CA SER A 71 -6.62 -1.72 0.95
C SER A 71 -5.92 -3.01 0.58
N VAL A 72 -5.40 -3.72 1.58
CA VAL A 72 -4.75 -5.02 1.41
C VAL A 72 -5.50 -6.04 2.25
N GLU A 73 -6.04 -7.05 1.58
CA GLU A 73 -6.57 -8.25 2.23
C GLU A 73 -5.48 -9.32 2.26
N PHE A 74 -5.30 -9.94 3.41
CA PHE A 74 -4.29 -10.98 3.60
C PHE A 74 -4.76 -12.01 4.63
N GLU A 75 -4.10 -13.15 4.60
CA GLU A 75 -4.27 -14.25 5.53
C GLU A 75 -3.18 -14.19 6.60
N THR A 76 -3.61 -14.20 7.86
CA THR A 76 -2.75 -14.22 9.04
C THR A 76 -2.13 -15.60 9.26
N GLU A 77 -1.21 -15.72 10.22
CA GLU A 77 -0.57 -17.00 10.56
C GLU A 77 -1.57 -18.05 11.07
N ASP A 78 -2.68 -17.63 11.69
CA ASP A 78 -3.78 -18.48 12.15
C ASP A 78 -4.88 -18.70 11.08
N SER A 79 -4.54 -18.51 9.79
CA SER A 79 -5.43 -18.73 8.63
C SER A 79 -6.70 -17.86 8.63
N LYS A 80 -6.72 -16.76 9.39
CA LYS A 80 -7.84 -15.80 9.37
C LYS A 80 -7.60 -14.77 8.27
N THR A 81 -8.70 -14.32 7.67
CA THR A 81 -8.66 -13.19 6.73
C THR A 81 -8.67 -11.90 7.53
N SER A 82 -7.75 -11.00 7.21
CA SER A 82 -7.67 -9.66 7.78
C SER A 82 -7.49 -8.63 6.67
N ASN A 83 -7.89 -7.39 6.95
CA ASN A 83 -7.80 -6.28 6.02
C ASN A 83 -7.13 -5.07 6.68
N ILE A 84 -6.11 -4.54 6.02
CA ILE A 84 -5.55 -3.22 6.32
C ILE A 84 -6.09 -2.25 5.30
N PHE A 85 -6.68 -1.16 5.78
CA PHE A 85 -7.06 -0.02 4.95
C PHE A 85 -6.30 1.22 5.40
N ILE A 86 -5.71 1.93 4.46
CA ILE A 86 -5.06 3.22 4.68
C ILE A 86 -5.68 4.24 3.74
N GLY A 87 -6.15 5.34 4.30
CA GLY A 87 -6.54 6.53 3.56
C GLY A 87 -5.61 7.68 3.94
N TYR A 88 -5.23 8.49 2.96
CA TYR A 88 -4.50 9.72 3.17
C TYR A 88 -5.21 10.83 2.42
N GLU A 89 -5.49 11.94 3.08
CA GLU A 89 -6.21 13.09 2.51
C GLU A 89 -5.43 14.38 2.80
N ILE A 90 -5.30 15.22 1.78
CA ILE A 90 -4.67 16.54 1.87
C ILE A 90 -5.78 17.57 2.08
N LYS A 91 -5.72 18.29 3.20
CA LYS A 91 -6.60 19.44 3.51
C LYS A 91 -5.75 20.62 3.97
N GLU A 92 -5.94 21.78 3.36
CA GLU A 92 -5.24 23.02 3.74
C GLU A 92 -3.71 22.81 3.82
N ASP A 93 -3.14 22.15 2.81
CA ASP A 93 -1.73 21.74 2.73
C ASP A 93 -1.22 20.81 3.85
N LYS A 94 -2.10 20.32 4.72
CA LYS A 94 -1.79 19.32 5.73
C LYS A 94 -2.31 17.95 5.32
N GLY A 95 -1.46 16.93 5.48
CA GLY A 95 -1.82 15.54 5.27
C GLY A 95 -2.47 14.92 6.49
N LYS A 96 -3.58 14.20 6.30
CA LYS A 96 -4.23 13.39 7.35
C LYS A 96 -4.29 11.92 6.93
N LYS A 97 -3.54 11.08 7.66
CA LYS A 97 -3.56 9.62 7.49
C LYS A 97 -4.61 8.98 8.39
N LYS A 98 -5.39 8.06 7.84
CA LYS A 98 -6.39 7.24 8.54
C LYS A 98 -6.08 5.77 8.29
N ILE A 99 -6.02 4.99 9.35
CA ILE A 99 -5.74 3.55 9.27
C ILE A 99 -6.91 2.80 9.87
N LYS A 100 -7.31 1.70 9.22
CA LYS A 100 -8.25 0.74 9.77
C LYS A 100 -7.68 -0.67 9.68
N LEU A 101 -7.94 -1.46 10.71
CA LEU A 101 -7.74 -2.90 10.72
C LEU A 101 -9.12 -3.54 10.83
N ASP A 102 -9.47 -4.40 9.87
CA ASP A 102 -10.77 -5.09 9.82
C ASP A 102 -11.96 -4.11 9.96
N GLY A 103 -11.88 -2.98 9.25
CA GLY A 103 -12.88 -1.92 9.26
C GLY A 103 -12.87 -0.99 10.50
N LYS A 104 -12.15 -1.34 11.57
CA LYS A 104 -12.06 -0.54 12.80
C LYS A 104 -10.90 0.45 12.72
N THR A 105 -11.19 1.74 12.96
CA THR A 105 -10.16 2.79 12.97
C THR A 105 -9.15 2.54 14.09
N THR A 106 -7.86 2.65 13.78
CA THR A 106 -6.75 2.36 14.69
C THR A 106 -5.52 3.22 14.35
N ASN A 107 -4.43 3.06 15.10
CA ASN A 107 -3.14 3.71 14.85
C ASN A 107 -2.12 2.74 14.19
N THR A 108 -1.03 3.28 13.65
CA THR A 108 0.06 2.51 13.03
C THR A 108 0.64 1.46 13.98
N ILE A 109 0.87 1.82 15.24
CA ILE A 109 1.49 0.96 16.25
C ILE A 109 0.75 -0.37 16.42
N LYS A 110 -0.59 -0.36 16.43
CA LYS A 110 -1.41 -1.58 16.58
C LYS A 110 -1.44 -2.47 15.35
N VAL A 111 -1.14 -1.91 14.17
CA VAL A 111 -1.20 -2.62 12.88
C VAL A 111 0.19 -3.05 12.41
N SER A 112 1.24 -2.36 12.85
CA SER A 112 2.62 -2.69 12.54
C SER A 112 2.92 -4.16 12.85
N GLY A 113 3.56 -4.84 11.90
CA GLY A 113 3.91 -6.26 11.99
C GLY A 113 2.76 -7.25 11.70
N LYS A 114 1.52 -6.77 11.47
CA LYS A 114 0.40 -7.65 11.06
C LYS A 114 0.53 -8.13 9.63
N LEU A 115 1.02 -7.27 8.74
CA LEU A 115 1.43 -7.62 7.38
C LEU A 115 2.95 -7.47 7.34
N LYS A 116 3.67 -8.56 7.09
CA LYS A 116 5.13 -8.61 7.03
C LYS A 116 5.54 -8.65 5.55
N VAL A 117 6.17 -7.57 5.08
CA VAL A 117 6.66 -7.43 3.70
C VAL A 117 8.13 -7.06 3.75
N ILE A 118 8.92 -7.70 2.89
CA ILE A 118 10.33 -7.37 2.68
C ILE A 118 10.47 -7.13 1.17
N PRO A 119 10.56 -5.88 0.71
CA PRO A 119 10.89 -5.59 -0.68
C PRO A 119 12.39 -5.86 -0.90
N PHE A 120 12.73 -6.41 -2.06
CA PHE A 120 14.10 -6.46 -2.57
C PHE A 120 14.15 -5.52 -3.77
N LEU A 121 14.91 -4.45 -3.63
CA LEU A 121 15.02 -3.38 -4.62
C LEU A 121 16.40 -3.39 -5.27
N ILE A 122 16.52 -2.69 -6.40
CA ILE A 122 17.81 -2.59 -7.11
C ILE A 122 18.78 -1.75 -6.28
N GLU A 123 18.26 -0.78 -5.54
CA GLU A 123 19.02 0.08 -4.62
C GLU A 123 19.64 -0.70 -3.44
N ASP A 124 19.20 -1.93 -3.16
CA ASP A 124 19.74 -2.76 -2.07
C ASP A 124 21.05 -3.49 -2.46
N TYR A 125 21.51 -3.38 -3.71
CA TYR A 125 22.65 -4.13 -4.25
C TYR A 125 24.04 -3.51 -3.94
N GLU A 126 24.14 -2.58 -2.98
CA GLU A 126 25.41 -1.98 -2.56
C GLU A 126 26.27 -2.90 -1.67
#